data_AF-A0A1Q9DKD2-F1
#
_entry.id   AF-A0A1Q9DKD2-F1
#
_cell.length_a   1.000
_cell.length_b   1.000
_cell.length_c   1.000
_cell.angle_alpha   90.00
_cell.angle_beta   90.00
_cell.angle_gamma   90.00
#
_symmetry.space_group_name_H-M   'P 1'
#
loop_
_entity.id
_entity.type
_entity.pdbx_description
1 polymer ?
#
loop_
_entity_poly.entity_id
_entity_poly.type
_entity_poly.pdbx_seq_one_letter_code
_entity_poly.pdbx_strand_id
1 'polypeptide(L)'
;MDPQPRDSEQAAAGLSVDVPVLRQRHAREGASAMEAKGLETLTLSPFEIHFSQTRIRSEFQDGRPLQLALDEIQVMPNGQGEDFLLVPPFPRIEVTRWRCKLRDSTGAAKLSEGGQELYSQEERWFSFDNRRLCCLQRAAAQHWPKKVCCEVVEIPQTLARTRELRKFDTRNTGLSVLVGRRDDPNPEKWCWRTEVGLPTESEQEIGACGSDRLFMIIYLLMRIAVVLWQKKHKMVPSPHSEQPT
;
A
#
# COMPACT_ATOMS: atom_id res chain seq x y z
N MET A 1 -34.52 53.61 -28.72
CA MET A 1 -33.98 52.43 -29.40
C MET A 1 -33.65 51.42 -28.31
N ASP A 2 -34.57 50.50 -28.05
CA ASP A 2 -34.43 49.45 -27.04
C ASP A 2 -33.66 48.26 -27.62
N PRO A 3 -32.71 47.67 -26.88
CA PRO A 3 -32.10 46.42 -27.27
C PRO A 3 -32.98 45.25 -26.83
N GLN A 4 -33.39 44.42 -27.79
CA GLN A 4 -34.05 43.14 -27.54
C GLN A 4 -33.09 42.13 -26.87
N PRO A 5 -33.57 41.32 -25.91
CA PRO A 5 -32.81 40.20 -25.35
C PRO A 5 -32.81 39.02 -26.32
N ARG A 6 -31.65 38.35 -26.44
CA ARG A 6 -31.52 37.09 -27.17
C ARG A 6 -31.79 35.94 -26.21
N ASP A 7 -32.89 35.23 -26.44
CA ASP A 7 -33.14 33.90 -25.92
C ASP A 7 -32.19 32.92 -26.61
N SER A 8 -31.35 32.25 -25.82
CA SER A 8 -30.61 31.07 -26.27
C SER A 8 -30.73 29.98 -25.21
N GLU A 9 -31.91 29.38 -25.18
CA GLU A 9 -32.19 28.09 -24.58
C GLU A 9 -31.87 27.02 -25.63
N GLN A 10 -30.75 26.31 -25.45
CA GLN A 10 -30.45 25.09 -26.20
C GLN A 10 -30.17 23.95 -25.23
N ALA A 11 -31.01 22.93 -25.41
CA ALA A 11 -31.04 21.66 -24.71
C ALA A 11 -29.70 20.92 -24.75
N ALA A 12 -29.22 20.50 -23.59
CA ALA A 12 -28.21 19.45 -23.46
C ALA A 12 -28.92 18.15 -23.07
N ALA A 13 -29.41 17.43 -24.09
CA ALA A 13 -29.86 16.05 -23.98
C ALA A 13 -28.71 15.11 -24.39
N GLY A 14 -28.40 14.16 -23.51
CA GLY A 14 -27.85 12.85 -23.88
C GLY A 14 -26.35 12.76 -24.09
N LEU A 15 -25.70 11.99 -23.21
CA LEU A 15 -24.78 10.89 -23.57
C LEU A 15 -24.36 10.20 -22.25
N SER A 16 -25.20 9.30 -21.73
CA SER A 16 -24.74 8.32 -20.73
C SER A 16 -23.94 7.25 -21.49
N VAL A 17 -22.62 7.39 -21.49
CA VAL A 17 -21.75 6.34 -22.01
C VAL A 17 -21.73 5.24 -20.96
N ASP A 18 -22.27 4.07 -21.30
CA ASP A 18 -22.15 2.86 -20.49
C ASP A 18 -20.68 2.42 -20.41
N VAL A 19 -19.99 2.85 -19.34
CA VAL A 19 -18.61 2.51 -18.97
C VAL A 19 -18.35 1.03 -18.55
N PRO A 20 -19.31 0.10 -18.31
CA PRO A 20 -18.96 -1.22 -17.78
C PRO A 20 -18.20 -2.16 -18.74
N VAL A 21 -18.38 -2.04 -20.06
CA VAL A 21 -17.98 -3.11 -21.01
C VAL A 21 -16.49 -3.05 -21.40
N LEU A 22 -15.86 -1.87 -21.36
CA LEU A 22 -14.44 -1.73 -21.74
C LEU A 22 -13.48 -2.29 -20.66
N ARG A 23 -13.87 -2.27 -19.37
CA ARG A 23 -13.06 -2.81 -18.27
C ARG A 23 -12.90 -4.33 -18.33
N GLN A 24 -13.90 -5.06 -18.85
CA GLN A 24 -13.85 -6.53 -18.94
C GLN A 24 -12.89 -7.07 -20.01
N ARG A 25 -12.66 -6.33 -21.10
CA ARG A 25 -11.78 -6.79 -22.19
C ARG A 25 -10.30 -6.73 -21.82
N HIS A 26 -9.85 -5.63 -21.18
CA HIS A 26 -8.46 -5.51 -20.71
C HIS A 26 -8.09 -6.52 -19.63
N ALA A 27 -9.03 -6.90 -18.75
CA ALA A 27 -8.79 -7.90 -17.72
C ALA A 27 -8.60 -9.32 -18.31
N ARG A 28 -9.37 -9.68 -19.35
CA ARG A 28 -9.27 -11.01 -19.99
C ARG A 28 -8.02 -11.16 -20.86
N GLU A 29 -7.61 -10.13 -21.59
CA GLU A 29 -6.39 -10.18 -22.40
C GLU A 29 -5.12 -10.26 -21.54
N GLY A 30 -5.10 -9.59 -20.39
CA GLY A 30 -3.99 -9.68 -19.44
C GLY A 30 -3.82 -11.07 -18.82
N ALA A 31 -4.93 -11.75 -18.50
CA ALA A 31 -4.89 -13.09 -17.90
C ALA A 31 -4.30 -14.15 -18.85
N SER A 32 -4.65 -14.11 -20.13
CA SER A 32 -4.16 -15.08 -21.13
C SER A 32 -2.66 -14.91 -21.44
N ALA A 33 -2.15 -13.67 -21.43
CA ALA A 33 -0.72 -13.40 -21.64
C ALA A 33 0.16 -13.78 -20.42
N MET A 34 -0.41 -13.78 -19.21
CA MET A 34 0.28 -14.22 -17.99
C MET A 34 0.47 -15.73 -17.93
N GLU A 35 -0.57 -16.49 -18.28
CA GLU A 35 -0.54 -17.95 -18.26
C GLU A 35 0.50 -18.50 -19.26
N ALA A 36 0.64 -17.84 -20.40
CA ALA A 36 1.65 -18.17 -21.41
C ALA A 36 3.11 -17.94 -20.94
N LYS A 37 3.34 -17.15 -19.88
CA LYS A 37 4.67 -16.90 -19.30
C LYS A 37 4.97 -17.73 -18.06
N GLY A 38 4.02 -18.54 -17.59
CA GLY A 38 4.17 -19.32 -16.35
C GLY A 38 4.34 -18.45 -15.10
N LEU A 39 3.74 -17.25 -15.07
CA LEU A 39 3.78 -16.38 -13.90
C LEU A 39 2.73 -16.84 -12.87
N GLU A 40 3.17 -16.95 -11.61
CA GLU A 40 2.31 -17.39 -10.51
C GLU A 40 1.49 -16.22 -9.94
N THR A 41 0.22 -16.47 -9.62
CA THR A 41 -0.61 -15.53 -8.88
C THR A 41 -0.60 -15.91 -7.40
N LEU A 42 -0.21 -14.97 -6.54
CA LEU A 42 -0.14 -15.17 -5.10
C LEU A 42 -1.21 -14.33 -4.40
N THR A 43 -1.62 -14.77 -3.22
CA THR A 43 -2.44 -13.97 -2.29
C THR A 43 -1.56 -13.52 -1.13
N LEU A 44 -1.28 -12.22 -1.03
CA LEU A 44 -0.40 -11.64 0.00
C LEU A 44 -1.10 -10.54 0.78
N SER A 45 -0.67 -10.31 2.02
CA SER A 45 -1.06 -9.09 2.74
C SER A 45 -0.39 -7.87 2.08
N PRO A 46 -1.12 -6.77 1.79
CA PRO A 46 -0.50 -5.54 1.29
C PRO A 46 0.63 -5.00 2.20
N PHE A 47 0.59 -5.31 3.50
CA PHE A 47 1.60 -4.88 4.47
C PHE A 47 2.90 -5.71 4.41
N GLU A 48 2.89 -6.88 3.78
CA GLU A 48 4.08 -7.72 3.55
C GLU A 48 4.86 -7.28 2.30
N ILE A 49 4.30 -6.37 1.50
CA ILE A 49 4.88 -5.91 0.25
C ILE A 49 5.53 -4.54 0.48
N HIS A 50 6.78 -4.43 0.07
CA HIS A 50 7.64 -3.27 0.25
C HIS A 50 7.65 -2.38 -1.00
N PHE A 51 7.75 -1.07 -0.76
CA PHE A 51 7.97 -0.10 -1.82
C PHE A 51 9.39 -0.25 -2.39
N SER A 52 9.51 -0.32 -3.71
CA SER A 52 10.81 -0.32 -4.39
C SER A 52 11.45 1.06 -4.51
N GLN A 53 10.68 2.15 -4.37
CA GLN A 53 11.14 3.52 -4.54
C GLN A 53 10.78 4.35 -3.31
N THR A 54 11.64 5.32 -2.97
CA THR A 54 11.41 6.24 -1.84
C THR A 54 10.28 7.25 -2.11
N ARG A 55 9.95 7.53 -3.38
CA ARG A 55 8.92 8.52 -3.76
C ARG A 55 8.02 7.99 -4.87
N ILE A 56 6.73 8.30 -4.79
CA ILE A 56 5.73 8.09 -5.83
C ILE A 56 4.97 9.37 -6.12
N ARG A 57 4.41 9.47 -7.33
CA ARG A 57 3.47 10.55 -7.67
C ARG A 57 2.10 10.28 -7.03
N SER A 58 1.40 11.37 -6.72
CA SER A 58 0.00 11.41 -6.26
C SER A 58 -1.02 11.03 -7.34
N GLU A 59 -0.56 10.83 -8.58
CA GLU A 59 -1.36 10.48 -9.74
C GLU A 59 -0.78 9.26 -10.48
N PHE A 60 -1.65 8.47 -11.11
CA PHE A 60 -1.32 7.42 -12.07
C PHE A 60 -0.79 8.01 -13.39
N GLN A 61 -0.35 7.15 -14.32
CA GLN A 61 0.22 7.61 -15.59
C GLN A 61 -0.81 8.30 -16.50
N ASP A 62 -2.08 7.93 -16.35
CA ASP A 62 -3.25 8.51 -17.02
C ASP A 62 -3.72 9.82 -16.35
N GLY A 63 -3.01 10.32 -15.33
CA GLY A 63 -3.36 11.53 -14.59
C GLY A 63 -4.43 11.30 -13.52
N ARG A 64 -4.98 10.09 -13.38
CA ARG A 64 -5.96 9.79 -12.34
C ARG A 64 -5.33 9.89 -10.94
N PRO A 65 -5.92 10.60 -9.97
CA PRO A 65 -5.37 10.69 -8.61
C PRO A 65 -5.47 9.35 -7.87
N LEU A 66 -4.51 9.09 -6.97
CA LEU A 66 -4.48 7.86 -6.16
C LEU A 66 -5.75 7.70 -5.30
N GLN A 67 -6.26 8.81 -4.77
CA GLN A 67 -7.46 8.80 -3.90
C GLN A 67 -8.69 8.23 -4.62
N LEU A 68 -8.93 8.63 -5.88
CA LEU A 68 -10.06 8.08 -6.65
C LEU A 68 -9.91 6.59 -6.95
N ALA A 69 -8.69 6.06 -7.02
CA ALA A 69 -8.51 4.61 -7.15
C ALA A 69 -8.71 3.90 -5.81
N LEU A 70 -8.27 4.51 -4.71
CA LEU A 70 -8.48 4.01 -3.35
C LEU A 70 -9.97 3.88 -3.03
N ASP A 71 -10.77 4.91 -3.33
CA ASP A 71 -12.22 4.93 -3.08
C ASP A 71 -12.99 3.89 -3.91
N GLU A 72 -12.41 3.44 -5.03
CA GLU A 72 -12.98 2.39 -5.89
C GLU A 72 -12.53 0.97 -5.48
N ILE A 73 -11.62 0.80 -4.51
CA ILE A 73 -11.21 -0.52 -4.04
C ILE A 73 -12.37 -1.16 -3.27
N GLN A 74 -12.78 -2.33 -3.73
CA GLN A 74 -13.80 -3.12 -3.04
C GLN A 74 -13.14 -4.07 -2.05
N VAL A 75 -13.84 -4.35 -0.95
CA VAL A 75 -13.40 -5.26 0.09
C VAL A 75 -14.41 -6.39 0.20
N MET A 76 -13.98 -7.60 -0.15
CA MET A 76 -14.83 -8.78 -0.22
C MET A 76 -14.41 -9.81 0.83
N PRO A 77 -15.31 -10.65 1.35
CA PRO A 77 -14.92 -11.82 2.13
C PRO A 77 -14.05 -12.77 1.30
N ASN A 78 -12.93 -13.26 1.84
CA ASN A 78 -11.99 -14.13 1.13
C ASN A 78 -12.43 -15.61 1.05
N GLY A 79 -13.67 -15.93 1.46
CA GLY A 79 -14.20 -17.31 1.51
C GLY A 79 -13.53 -18.24 2.55
N GLN A 80 -12.38 -17.83 3.12
CA GLN A 80 -11.63 -18.53 4.14
C GLN A 80 -11.64 -17.72 5.44
N GLY A 81 -12.61 -17.99 6.32
CA GLY A 81 -12.68 -17.37 7.65
C GLY A 81 -13.08 -15.90 7.65
N GLU A 82 -12.47 -15.12 8.56
CA GLU A 82 -12.73 -13.68 8.74
C GLU A 82 -11.82 -12.77 7.89
N ASP A 83 -11.08 -13.35 6.95
CA ASP A 83 -10.14 -12.64 6.09
C ASP A 83 -10.87 -11.91 4.95
N PHE A 84 -10.36 -10.73 4.58
CA PHE A 84 -10.87 -9.96 3.44
C PHE A 84 -9.92 -9.99 2.26
N LEU A 85 -10.47 -9.89 1.06
CA LEU A 85 -9.77 -9.73 -0.19
C LEU A 85 -10.05 -8.34 -0.77
N LEU A 86 -8.99 -7.60 -1.11
CA LEU A 86 -9.09 -6.35 -1.85
C LEU A 86 -9.25 -6.64 -3.34
N VAL A 87 -10.27 -6.03 -3.94
CA VAL A 87 -10.52 -6.07 -5.39
C VAL A 87 -10.34 -4.65 -5.93
N PRO A 88 -9.13 -4.30 -6.43
CA PRO A 88 -8.85 -2.95 -6.90
C PRO A 88 -9.38 -2.67 -8.30
N PRO A 89 -9.56 -1.39 -8.68
CA PRO A 89 -10.00 -0.99 -10.02
C PRO A 89 -8.87 -0.99 -11.07
N PHE A 90 -7.74 -1.66 -10.77
CA PHE A 90 -6.54 -1.71 -11.60
C PHE A 90 -6.01 -3.14 -11.68
N PRO A 91 -5.19 -3.48 -12.70
CA PRO A 91 -4.56 -4.80 -12.81
C PRO A 91 -3.75 -5.15 -11.56
N ARG A 92 -3.64 -6.46 -11.28
CA ARG A 92 -2.80 -7.01 -10.20
C ARG A 92 -1.40 -6.40 -10.26
N ILE A 93 -0.84 -6.09 -9.11
CA ILE A 93 0.52 -5.57 -9.04
C ILE A 93 1.53 -6.71 -9.26
N GLU A 94 2.63 -6.37 -9.90
CA GLU A 94 3.76 -7.25 -10.03
C GLU A 94 4.68 -7.11 -8.81
N VAL A 95 5.12 -8.26 -8.28
CA VAL A 95 6.03 -8.33 -7.13
C VAL A 95 7.20 -9.26 -7.41
N THR A 96 8.31 -9.10 -6.71
CA THR A 96 9.44 -10.02 -6.76
C THR A 96 10.09 -10.14 -5.39
N ARG A 97 10.65 -11.31 -5.06
CA ARG A 97 11.50 -11.47 -3.88
C ARG A 97 12.85 -10.83 -4.17
N TRP A 98 13.32 -9.96 -3.29
CA TRP A 98 14.61 -9.29 -3.47
C TRP A 98 15.30 -8.98 -2.15
N ARG A 99 16.64 -9.00 -2.15
CA ARG A 99 17.47 -8.48 -1.06
C ARG A 99 17.84 -7.05 -1.39
N CYS A 100 17.27 -6.10 -0.67
CA CYS A 100 17.55 -4.69 -0.95
C CYS A 100 18.98 -4.32 -0.53
N LYS A 101 19.64 -3.51 -1.34
CA LYS A 101 20.93 -2.92 -1.00
C LYS A 101 20.73 -1.90 0.13
N LEU A 102 21.51 -2.03 1.19
CA LEU A 102 21.43 -1.13 2.33
C LEU A 102 22.04 0.22 1.97
N ARG A 103 21.38 1.30 2.40
CA ARG A 103 21.80 2.67 2.16
C ARG A 103 21.90 3.43 3.47
N ASP A 104 22.78 4.42 3.51
CA ASP A 104 22.87 5.35 4.62
C ASP A 104 21.82 6.47 4.50
N SER A 105 21.84 7.41 5.44
CA SER A 105 20.94 8.57 5.45
C SER A 105 21.14 9.49 4.23
N THR A 106 22.32 9.48 3.62
CA THR A 106 22.61 10.24 2.39
C THR A 106 22.03 9.55 1.15
N GLY A 107 21.72 8.26 1.25
CA GLY A 107 21.30 7.40 0.15
C GLY A 107 22.46 6.67 -0.53
N ALA A 108 23.70 6.85 -0.06
CA ALA A 108 24.85 6.10 -0.55
C ALA A 108 24.77 4.64 -0.10
N ALA A 109 25.42 3.75 -0.85
CA ALA A 109 25.51 2.34 -0.47
C ALA A 109 26.24 2.20 0.87
N LYS A 110 25.67 1.48 1.83
CA LYS A 110 26.44 1.07 3.01
C LYS A 110 27.48 0.05 2.55
N LEU A 111 28.73 0.28 2.91
CA LEU A 111 29.84 -0.62 2.60
C LEU A 111 30.28 -1.36 3.87
N SER A 112 30.73 -2.60 3.72
CA SER A 112 31.45 -3.33 4.76
C SER A 112 32.85 -2.72 4.98
N GLU A 113 33.56 -3.17 6.02
CA GLU A 113 34.96 -2.78 6.27
C GLU A 113 35.87 -3.05 5.06
N GLY A 114 35.57 -4.09 4.27
CA GLY A 114 36.28 -4.43 3.03
C GLY A 114 35.83 -3.65 1.79
N GLY A 115 34.97 -2.65 1.93
CA GLY A 115 34.46 -1.84 0.83
C GLY A 115 33.38 -2.51 -0.04
N GLN A 116 32.84 -3.65 0.40
CA GLN A 116 31.79 -4.35 -0.35
C GLN A 116 30.41 -3.81 0.02
N GLU A 117 29.51 -3.72 -0.96
CA GLU A 117 28.14 -3.25 -0.74
C GLU A 117 27.35 -4.19 0.18
N LEU A 118 26.69 -3.64 1.18
CA LEU A 118 25.85 -4.40 2.10
C LEU A 118 24.43 -4.53 1.57
N TYR A 119 23.84 -5.70 1.80
CA TYR A 119 22.47 -6.04 1.43
C TYR A 119 21.69 -6.47 2.69
N SER A 120 20.36 -6.34 2.62
CA SER A 120 19.47 -6.93 3.61
C SER A 120 19.74 -8.42 3.74
N GLN A 121 19.75 -8.91 4.98
CA GLN A 121 19.93 -10.33 5.29
C GLN A 121 18.76 -11.17 4.77
N GLU A 122 17.55 -10.60 4.85
CA GLU A 122 16.31 -11.26 4.45
C GLU A 122 15.88 -10.82 3.05
N GLU A 123 15.31 -11.77 2.31
CA GLU A 123 14.53 -11.50 1.11
C GLU A 123 13.13 -11.04 1.49
N ARG A 124 12.65 -10.02 0.79
CA ARG A 124 11.30 -9.47 1.00
C ARG A 124 10.60 -9.28 -0.33
N TRP A 125 9.28 -9.19 -0.29
CA TRP A 125 8.47 -8.88 -1.46
C TRP A 125 8.57 -7.40 -1.78
N PHE A 126 8.99 -7.06 -3.00
CA PHE A 126 9.01 -5.68 -3.49
C PHE A 126 8.06 -5.52 -4.66
N SER A 127 7.35 -4.40 -4.71
CA SER A 127 6.45 -4.08 -5.82
C SER A 127 7.17 -3.35 -6.96
N PHE A 128 6.80 -3.69 -8.19
CA PHE A 128 7.12 -2.87 -9.37
C PHE A 128 6.16 -1.69 -9.56
N ASP A 129 5.04 -1.68 -8.85
CA ASP A 129 3.92 -0.72 -8.98
C ASP A 129 3.63 0.02 -7.66
N ASN A 130 4.58 0.79 -7.15
CA ASN A 130 4.48 1.46 -5.84
C ASN A 130 3.21 2.34 -5.66
N ARG A 131 2.68 2.92 -6.72
CA ARG A 131 1.41 3.69 -6.67
C ARG A 131 0.20 2.81 -6.35
N ARG A 132 0.09 1.67 -7.03
CA ARG A 132 -0.98 0.69 -6.78
C ARG A 132 -0.82 0.06 -5.40
N LEU A 133 0.41 -0.26 -5.00
CA LEU A 133 0.70 -0.74 -3.65
C LEU A 133 0.27 0.26 -2.57
N CYS A 134 0.51 1.57 -2.76
CA CYS A 134 0.08 2.60 -1.82
C CYS A 134 -1.45 2.59 -1.62
N CYS A 135 -2.23 2.50 -2.71
CA CYS A 135 -3.68 2.36 -2.62
C CYS A 135 -4.09 1.08 -1.86
N LEU A 136 -3.46 -0.06 -2.15
CA LEU A 136 -3.76 -1.34 -1.48
C LEU A 136 -3.44 -1.29 0.03
N GLN A 137 -2.31 -0.71 0.42
CA GLN A 137 -1.95 -0.54 1.83
C GLN A 137 -2.90 0.42 2.56
N ARG A 138 -3.30 1.53 1.93
CA ARG A 138 -4.29 2.46 2.48
C ARG A 138 -5.64 1.79 2.69
N ALA A 139 -6.11 1.02 1.71
CA ALA A 139 -7.36 0.27 1.83
C ALA A 139 -7.28 -0.77 2.96
N ALA A 140 -6.20 -1.55 3.02
CA ALA A 140 -5.99 -2.52 4.09
C ALA A 140 -5.95 -1.86 5.49
N ALA A 141 -5.34 -0.67 5.61
CA ALA A 141 -5.23 0.05 6.89
C ALA A 141 -6.60 0.44 7.46
N GLN A 142 -7.60 0.73 6.61
CA GLN A 142 -8.97 1.04 7.05
C GLN A 142 -9.67 -0.14 7.74
N HIS A 143 -9.19 -1.36 7.52
CA HIS A 143 -9.76 -2.59 8.09
C HIS A 143 -8.90 -3.20 9.21
N TRP A 144 -7.77 -2.59 9.55
CA TRP A 144 -6.93 -3.04 10.65
C TRP A 144 -7.71 -3.09 11.99
N PRO A 145 -7.59 -4.16 12.81
CA PRO A 145 -6.61 -5.25 12.75
C PRO A 145 -7.07 -6.50 12.00
N LYS A 146 -8.15 -6.44 11.22
CA LYS A 146 -8.61 -7.59 10.44
C LYS A 146 -7.59 -7.92 9.35
N LYS A 147 -7.44 -9.21 9.05
CA LYS A 147 -6.53 -9.66 8.01
C LYS A 147 -7.11 -9.34 6.64
N VAL A 148 -6.33 -8.63 5.83
CA VAL A 148 -6.69 -8.21 4.48
C VAL A 148 -5.60 -8.66 3.52
N CYS A 149 -6.00 -9.29 2.43
CA CYS A 149 -5.13 -9.80 1.38
C CYS A 149 -5.43 -9.12 0.04
N CYS A 150 -4.51 -9.26 -0.91
CA CYS A 150 -4.70 -8.89 -2.30
C CYS A 150 -4.04 -9.92 -3.23
N GLU A 151 -4.57 -10.06 -4.43
CA GLU A 151 -3.93 -10.88 -5.47
C GLU A 151 -2.79 -10.10 -6.13
N VAL A 152 -1.64 -10.77 -6.27
CA VAL A 152 -0.43 -10.22 -6.89
C VAL A 152 0.14 -11.22 -7.90
N VAL A 153 0.99 -10.72 -8.79
CA VAL A 153 1.72 -11.55 -9.75
C VAL A 153 3.17 -11.63 -9.34
N GLU A 154 3.67 -12.83 -9.08
CA GLU A 154 5.11 -13.01 -8.86
C GLU A 154 5.85 -12.93 -10.19
N ILE A 155 6.87 -12.09 -10.22
CA ILE A 155 7.89 -12.05 -11.25
C ILE A 155 9.13 -12.72 -10.66
N PRO A 156 9.46 -13.96 -11.09
CA PRO A 156 10.67 -14.64 -10.68
C PRO A 156 11.90 -13.77 -10.94
N GLN A 157 12.90 -13.83 -10.05
CA GLN A 157 14.13 -13.03 -10.19
C GLN A 157 14.85 -13.26 -11.52
N THR A 158 14.74 -14.48 -12.08
CA THR A 158 15.32 -14.84 -13.39
C THR A 158 14.67 -14.10 -14.55
N LEU A 159 13.41 -13.68 -14.40
CA LEU A 159 12.65 -12.91 -15.38
C LEU A 159 12.63 -11.41 -15.08
N ALA A 160 12.86 -11.03 -13.82
CA ALA A 160 12.96 -9.64 -13.41
C ALA A 160 14.14 -8.98 -14.13
N ARG A 161 13.85 -7.98 -14.97
CA ARG A 161 14.90 -7.30 -15.73
C ARG A 161 15.82 -6.60 -14.75
N THR A 162 17.13 -6.87 -14.84
CA THR A 162 18.15 -6.26 -13.96
C THR A 162 18.04 -4.73 -13.91
N ARG A 163 17.60 -4.09 -15.01
CA ARG A 163 17.38 -2.63 -15.06
C ARG A 163 16.25 -2.15 -14.14
N GLU A 164 15.18 -2.93 -13.96
CA GLU A 164 14.06 -2.57 -13.07
C GLU A 164 14.47 -2.75 -11.61
N LEU A 165 15.20 -3.82 -11.30
CA LEU A 165 15.77 -4.05 -9.97
C LEU A 165 16.79 -2.98 -9.57
N ARG A 166 17.56 -2.44 -10.52
CA ARG A 166 18.47 -1.29 -10.26
C ARG A 166 17.74 -0.01 -9.87
N LYS A 167 16.44 0.12 -10.18
CA LYS A 167 15.61 1.26 -9.75
C LYS A 167 15.14 1.11 -8.30
N PHE A 168 15.47 0.00 -7.64
CA PHE A 168 15.13 -0.20 -6.24
C PHE A 168 16.04 0.68 -5.40
N ASP A 169 15.51 1.84 -5.02
CA ASP A 169 16.20 2.92 -4.32
C ASP A 169 15.38 3.35 -3.11
N THR A 170 14.93 2.37 -2.34
CA THR A 170 14.34 2.63 -1.04
C THR A 170 15.43 2.89 -0.01
N ARG A 171 15.26 3.95 0.79
CA ARG A 171 16.18 4.31 1.87
C ARG A 171 15.82 3.63 3.20
N ASN A 172 14.56 3.24 3.33
CA ASN A 172 13.92 2.80 4.57
C ASN A 172 13.34 1.38 4.42
N THR A 173 14.12 0.52 3.76
CA THR A 173 13.78 -0.89 3.45
C THR A 173 12.42 -1.11 2.77
N GLY A 174 11.81 -0.05 2.22
CA GLY A 174 10.53 -0.08 1.52
C GLY A 174 9.30 -0.02 2.43
N LEU A 175 9.46 0.36 3.70
CA LEU A 175 8.37 0.40 4.70
C LEU A 175 7.51 1.67 4.67
N SER A 176 7.97 2.69 3.96
CA SER A 176 7.28 3.99 3.81
C SER A 176 7.65 4.62 2.47
N VAL A 177 6.80 5.53 1.99
CA VAL A 177 6.99 6.23 0.72
C VAL A 177 6.59 7.69 0.85
N LEU A 178 7.26 8.57 0.13
CA LEU A 178 6.85 9.96 -0.05
C LEU A 178 5.88 10.04 -1.24
N VAL A 179 4.67 10.55 -1.01
CA VAL A 179 3.64 10.75 -2.02
C VAL A 179 3.63 12.22 -2.40
N GLY A 180 4.00 12.51 -3.65
CA GLY A 180 4.06 13.87 -4.17
C GLY A 180 5.00 13.99 -5.36
N ARG A 181 5.00 15.16 -6.00
CA ARG A 181 5.92 15.45 -7.09
C ARG A 181 7.34 15.61 -6.56
N ARG A 182 8.34 15.68 -7.45
CA ARG A 182 9.75 15.77 -7.04
C ARG A 182 10.07 17.12 -6.38
N ASP A 183 9.43 18.16 -6.88
CA ASP A 183 9.51 19.57 -6.52
C ASP A 183 8.50 19.97 -5.43
N ASP A 184 7.68 19.02 -4.96
CA ASP A 184 6.77 19.25 -3.85
C ASP A 184 7.57 19.53 -2.57
N PRO A 185 7.44 20.73 -1.97
CA PRO A 185 8.17 21.09 -0.76
C PRO A 185 7.69 20.33 0.47
N ASN A 186 6.46 19.81 0.45
CA ASN A 186 5.86 19.10 1.58
C ASN A 186 5.13 17.83 1.12
N PRO A 187 5.87 16.83 0.60
CA PRO A 187 5.26 15.59 0.17
C PRO A 187 4.70 14.83 1.37
N GLU A 188 3.54 14.21 1.18
CA GLU A 188 2.92 13.37 2.20
C GLU A 188 3.80 12.14 2.45
N LYS A 189 4.14 11.85 3.71
CA LYS A 189 4.84 10.61 4.05
C LYS A 189 3.83 9.53 4.43
N TRP A 190 3.72 8.49 3.61
CA TRP A 190 2.88 7.34 3.90
C TRP A 190 3.69 6.20 4.52
N CYS A 191 3.27 5.72 5.71
CA CYS A 191 3.78 4.51 6.35
C CYS A 191 2.60 3.77 7.01
N TRP A 192 2.30 2.56 6.55
CA TRP A 192 1.13 1.83 7.04
C TRP A 192 1.19 1.58 8.54
N ARG A 193 2.37 1.33 9.12
CA ARG A 193 2.54 1.10 10.56
C ARG A 193 2.13 2.33 11.37
N THR A 194 2.60 3.51 10.95
CA THR A 194 2.23 4.78 11.59
C THR A 194 0.73 5.01 11.49
N GLU A 195 0.13 4.73 10.33
CA GLU A 195 -1.31 4.88 10.12
C GLU A 195 -2.13 4.04 11.11
N VAL A 196 -1.75 2.78 11.32
CA VAL A 196 -2.47 1.88 12.23
C VAL A 196 -2.02 1.98 13.70
N GLY A 197 -1.24 3.02 14.05
CA GLY A 197 -0.78 3.27 15.43
C GLY A 197 0.31 2.32 15.95
N LEU A 198 1.02 1.64 15.05
CA LEU A 198 2.17 0.79 15.36
C LEU A 198 3.50 1.57 15.28
N PRO A 199 4.51 1.18 16.08
CA PRO A 199 5.83 1.79 16.00
C PRO A 199 6.47 1.48 14.64
N THR A 200 7.14 2.48 14.05
CA THR A 200 7.98 2.27 12.86
C THR A 200 9.17 1.39 13.24
N GLU A 201 9.52 0.43 12.38
CA GLU A 201 10.72 -0.39 12.59
C GLU A 201 11.94 0.52 12.56
N SER A 202 12.79 0.41 13.59
CA SER A 202 14.02 1.18 13.64
C SER A 202 15.02 0.58 12.64
N GLU A 203 15.75 1.42 11.91
CA GLU A 203 16.78 0.94 10.97
C GLU A 203 17.91 0.14 11.67
N GLN A 204 18.01 0.25 13.00
CA GLN A 204 18.99 -0.45 13.84
C GLN A 204 18.62 -1.93 14.06
N GLU A 205 17.34 -2.28 14.11
CA GLU A 205 16.87 -3.66 14.29
C GLU A 205 17.17 -4.56 13.09
N ILE A 206 17.36 -3.97 11.90
CA ILE A 206 17.58 -4.73 10.65
C ILE A 206 19.02 -5.29 10.58
N GLY A 207 19.93 -4.83 11.44
CA GLY A 207 21.33 -5.28 11.49
C GLY A 207 21.71 -6.10 12.74
N ALA A 208 20.86 -6.13 13.77
CA ALA A 208 21.16 -6.81 15.03
C ALA A 208 20.68 -8.26 14.99
N CYS A 209 21.62 -9.19 14.98
CA CYS A 209 21.41 -10.63 14.98
C CYS A 209 20.59 -11.09 16.21
N GLY A 210 19.40 -11.65 15.98
CA GLY A 210 18.97 -12.90 16.61
C GLY A 210 18.43 -12.90 18.06
N SER A 211 18.29 -11.76 18.76
CA SER A 211 17.80 -11.78 20.17
C SER A 211 16.46 -11.06 20.44
N ASP A 212 15.91 -10.30 19.49
CA ASP A 212 14.78 -9.40 19.77
C ASP A 212 13.37 -9.95 19.46
N ARG A 213 13.23 -11.22 19.04
CA ARG A 213 11.90 -11.83 18.86
C ARG A 213 11.09 -11.87 20.17
N LEU A 214 11.76 -12.04 21.30
CA LEU A 214 11.10 -12.04 22.61
C LEU A 214 10.65 -10.63 23.00
N PHE A 215 11.42 -9.60 22.67
CA PHE A 215 11.09 -8.21 22.96
C PHE A 215 9.87 -7.72 22.15
N MET A 216 9.81 -8.09 20.86
CA MET A 216 8.65 -7.85 20.00
C MET A 216 7.38 -8.55 20.53
N ILE A 217 7.46 -9.81 20.97
CA ILE A 217 6.32 -10.55 21.53
C ILE A 217 5.84 -9.90 22.83
N ILE A 218 6.76 -9.57 23.76
CA ILE A 218 6.40 -8.93 25.03
C ILE A 218 5.75 -7.57 24.79
N TYR A 219 6.30 -6.76 23.88
CA TYR A 219 5.76 -5.44 23.56
C TYR A 219 4.36 -5.53 22.93
N LEU A 220 4.15 -6.47 22.00
CA LEU A 220 2.85 -6.71 21.38
C LEU A 220 1.80 -7.16 22.42
N LEU A 221 2.18 -8.05 23.34
CA LEU A 221 1.30 -8.49 24.43
C LEU A 221 0.93 -7.33 25.38
N MET A 222 1.88 -6.46 25.74
CA MET A 222 1.57 -5.28 26.57
C MET A 222 0.60 -4.32 25.88
N ARG A 223 0.73 -4.11 24.57
CA ARG A 223 -0.17 -3.24 23.79
C ARG A 223 -1.57 -3.84 23.64
N ILE A 224 -1.67 -5.14 23.37
CA ILE A 224 -2.97 -5.85 23.36
C ILE A 224 -3.63 -5.68 24.73
N ALA A 225 -2.87 -5.86 25.82
CA ALA A 225 -3.38 -5.65 27.17
C ALA A 225 -3.89 -4.22 27.40
N VAL A 226 -3.18 -3.19 26.91
CA VAL A 226 -3.62 -1.78 27.01
C VAL A 226 -4.90 -1.52 26.21
N VAL A 227 -5.00 -2.03 24.98
CA VAL A 227 -6.22 -1.87 24.15
C VAL A 227 -7.40 -2.59 24.78
N LEU A 228 -7.20 -3.82 25.28
CA LEU A 228 -8.23 -4.57 25.99
C LEU A 228 -8.64 -3.87 27.30
N TRP A 229 -7.68 -3.29 28.02
CA TRP A 229 -7.94 -2.50 29.22
C TRP A 229 -8.77 -1.25 28.92
N GLN A 230 -8.40 -0.47 27.89
CA GLN A 230 -9.17 0.70 27.46
C GLN A 230 -10.59 0.33 27.01
N LYS A 231 -10.76 -0.80 26.31
CA LYS A 231 -12.08 -1.29 25.88
C LYS A 231 -12.94 -1.72 27.07
N LYS A 232 -12.36 -2.36 28.08
CA LYS A 232 -13.06 -2.74 29.32
C LYS A 232 -13.52 -1.53 30.13
N HIS A 233 -12.73 -0.45 30.17
CA HIS A 233 -13.03 0.73 30.99
C HIS A 233 -13.86 1.81 30.29
N LYS A 234 -14.05 1.74 28.97
CA LYS A 234 -15.01 2.60 28.24
C LYS A 234 -16.47 2.13 28.34
N MET A 235 -16.76 1.01 28.99
CA MET A 235 -18.13 0.49 29.21
C MET A 235 -18.70 0.82 30.60
N VAL A 236 -18.23 1.89 31.27
CA VAL A 236 -18.94 2.38 32.46
C VAL A 236 -20.05 3.33 31.99
N PRO A 237 -21.33 2.92 32.00
CA PRO A 237 -22.42 3.83 31.67
C PRO A 237 -22.44 4.96 32.70
N SER A 238 -22.55 6.18 32.19
CA SER A 238 -22.67 7.39 33.02
C SER A 238 -23.87 7.21 33.95
N PRO A 239 -23.72 7.33 35.29
CA PRO A 239 -24.85 7.23 36.19
C PRO A 239 -25.81 8.37 35.89
N HIS A 240 -27.04 8.00 35.51
CA HIS A 240 -28.14 8.90 35.24
C HIS A 240 -28.28 9.93 36.37
N SER A 241 -28.21 11.20 36.00
CA SER A 241 -28.56 12.33 36.85
C SER A 241 -30.06 12.28 37.17
N GLU A 242 -30.41 11.83 38.37
CA GLU A 242 -31.72 12.07 38.96
C GLU A 242 -31.90 13.59 39.14
N GLN A 243 -32.91 14.15 38.47
CA GLN A 243 -33.37 15.52 38.72
C GLN A 243 -34.34 15.51 39.90
N PRO A 244 -34.15 16.37 40.92
CA PRO A 244 -35.14 16.53 41.97
C PRO A 244 -36.25 17.50 41.52
N THR A 245 -37.50 17.07 41.75
CA THR A 245 -38.74 17.87 41.73
C THR A 245 -38.87 18.73 42.97
#